data_AF-A0A1W0A284-F1
#
_entry.id   AF-A0A1W0A284-F1
#
_cell.length_a   1.000
_cell.length_b   1.000
_cell.length_c   1.000
_cell.angle_alpha   90.00
_cell.angle_beta   90.00
_cell.angle_gamma   90.00
#
_symmetry.space_group_name_H-M   'P 1'
#
loop_
_entity.id
_entity.type
_entity.pdbx_description
1 polymer ?
#
loop_
_entity_poly.entity_id
_entity_poly.type
_entity_poly.pdbx_seq_one_letter_code
_entity_poly.pdbx_strand_id
1 'polypeptide(L)' 'DEAFVHVTDWRTGPWAQFTCVDLGNGKIGLQSDTGKFMARCNGCVSSPYPDSVMMHVSDAKQGAYAQWTVVKS' A
#
# COMPACT_ATOMS: atom_id res chain seq x y z
N ASP A 1 6.90 6.50 10.87
CA ASP A 1 6.58 5.46 9.87
C ASP A 1 5.71 4.41 10.52
N GLU A 2 4.47 4.26 10.04
CA GLU A 2 3.49 3.42 10.71
C GLU A 2 2.68 2.60 9.69
N ALA A 3 2.73 1.27 9.87
CA ALA A 3 1.76 0.30 9.40
C ALA A 3 1.43 -0.60 10.60
N PHE A 4 0.17 -0.63 11.04
CA PHE A 4 -0.27 -1.49 12.13
C PHE A 4 -1.26 -2.52 11.60
N VAL A 5 -0.89 -3.80 11.68
CA VAL A 5 -1.83 -4.93 11.62
C VAL A 5 -1.92 -5.49 13.03
N HIS A 6 -3.07 -5.34 13.69
CA HIS A 6 -3.31 -5.97 14.99
C HIS A 6 -3.92 -7.35 14.76
N VAL A 7 -3.06 -8.32 14.44
CA VAL A 7 -3.46 -9.72 14.28
C VAL A 7 -2.44 -10.63 14.96
N THR A 8 -2.94 -11.66 15.64
CA THR A 8 -2.09 -12.67 16.30
C THR A 8 -1.45 -13.62 15.27
N ASP A 9 -2.14 -13.89 14.16
CA ASP A 9 -1.61 -14.61 13.00
C ASP A 9 -2.05 -13.89 11.71
N TRP A 10 -1.07 -13.44 10.91
CA TRP A 10 -1.33 -12.75 9.66
C TRP A 10 -1.89 -13.68 8.58
N ARG A 11 -1.64 -14.99 8.70
CA ARG A 11 -2.11 -15.99 7.72
C ARG A 11 -3.62 -16.17 7.76
N THR A 12 -4.24 -15.90 8.90
CA THR A 12 -5.68 -16.07 9.12
C THR A 12 -6.48 -14.80 8.82
N GLY A 13 -5.82 -13.67 8.60
CA GLY A 13 -6.46 -12.39 8.32
C GLY A 13 -6.11 -11.88 6.92
N PRO A 14 -7.01 -11.97 5.93
CA PRO A 14 -6.80 -11.37 4.61
C PRO A 14 -6.46 -9.87 4.67
N TRP A 15 -7.05 -9.15 5.64
CA TRP A 15 -6.77 -7.72 5.90
C TRP A 15 -5.35 -7.42 6.37
N ALA A 16 -4.57 -8.44 6.74
CA ALA A 16 -3.16 -8.33 7.11
C ALA A 16 -2.21 -8.75 5.98
N GLN A 17 -2.74 -9.03 4.79
CA GLN A 17 -1.99 -9.48 3.63
C GLN A 17 -2.18 -8.53 2.46
N PHE A 18 -1.17 -8.49 1.59
CA PHE A 18 -1.21 -7.74 0.34
C PHE A 18 -0.77 -8.62 -0.81
N THR A 19 -1.49 -8.55 -1.92
CA THR A 19 -1.08 -9.16 -3.17
C THR A 19 -0.09 -8.24 -3.86
N CYS A 20 1.12 -8.75 -4.11
CA CYS A 20 2.08 -8.07 -4.97
C CYS A 20 1.63 -8.20 -6.43
N VAL A 21 1.36 -7.07 -7.08
CA VAL A 21 0.99 -7.00 -8.50
C VAL A 21 2.16 -6.42 -9.27
N ASP A 22 2.69 -7.16 -10.24
CA ASP A 22 3.72 -6.66 -11.16
C ASP A 22 3.10 -5.58 -12.08
N LEU A 23 3.69 -4.39 -12.07
CA LEU A 23 3.27 -3.26 -12.91
C LEU A 23 4.23 -3.04 -14.10
N GLY A 24 5.26 -3.87 -14.24
CA GLY A 24 6.33 -3.73 -15.21
C GLY A 24 7.41 -2.74 -14.75
N ASN A 25 8.52 -2.69 -15.49
CA ASN A 25 9.63 -1.74 -15.26
C ASN A 25 10.18 -1.73 -13.83
N GLY A 26 10.16 -2.88 -13.15
CA GLY A 26 10.63 -3.00 -11.76
C GLY A 26 9.73 -2.32 -10.72
N LYS A 27 8.46 -2.09 -11.06
CA LYS A 27 7.45 -1.52 -10.17
C LYS A 27 6.43 -2.57 -9.75
N ILE A 28 6.00 -2.48 -8.49
CA ILE A 28 4.92 -3.29 -7.95
C ILE A 28 3.80 -2.41 -7.39
N GLY A 29 2.57 -2.92 -7.44
CA GLY A 29 1.46 -2.48 -6.62
C GLY A 29 1.26 -3.43 -5.44
N LEU A 30 0.83 -2.92 -4.29
CA LEU A 30 0.44 -3.72 -3.13
C LEU A 30 -1.07 -3.61 -2.96
N GLN A 31 -1.81 -4.64 -3.39
CA GLN A 31 -3.27 -4.67 -3.33
C GLN A 31 -3.76 -5.29 -2.02
N SER A 32 -4.63 -4.61 -1.29
CA SER A 32 -5.31 -5.15 -0.11
C SER A 32 -6.42 -6.14 -0.47
N ASP A 33 -6.94 -6.83 0.54
CA ASP A 33 -8.12 -7.69 0.47
C ASP A 33 -9.39 -6.98 -0.06
N THR A 34 -9.48 -5.65 0.12
CA THR A 34 -10.56 -4.82 -0.45
C THR A 34 -10.40 -4.51 -1.95
N GLY A 35 -9.33 -4.98 -2.59
CA GLY A 35 -9.01 -4.72 -3.99
C GLY A 35 -8.39 -3.35 -4.25
N LYS A 36 -8.19 -2.52 -3.23
CA LYS A 36 -7.53 -1.21 -3.33
C LYS A 36 -6.01 -1.34 -3.17
N PHE A 37 -5.27 -0.36 -3.68
CA PHE A 37 -3.81 -0.37 -3.66
C PHE A 37 -3.25 0.61 -2.62
N MET A 38 -2.18 0.21 -1.96
CA MET A 38 -1.36 1.10 -1.14
C MET A 38 -0.82 2.24 -1.99
N ALA A 39 -1.10 3.46 -1.53
CA ALA A 39 -0.74 4.67 -2.22
C ALA A 39 -0.32 5.76 -1.23
N ARG A 40 0.74 6.49 -1.55
CA ARG A 40 1.06 7.74 -0.86
C ARG A 40 -0.09 8.70 -1.06
N CYS A 41 -0.64 9.24 0.03
CA CYS A 41 -1.64 10.29 0.01
C CYS A 41 -1.16 11.51 0.80
N ASN A 42 -1.25 12.67 0.17
CA ASN A 42 -0.91 13.96 0.75
C ASN A 42 -2.18 14.59 1.36
N GLY A 43 -2.14 14.93 2.66
CA GLY A 43 -3.25 15.56 3.37
C GLY A 43 -4.43 14.63 3.70
N CYS A 44 -4.32 13.32 3.47
CA CYS A 44 -5.39 12.35 3.81
C CYS A 44 -5.59 12.15 5.33
N VAL A 45 -4.59 12.49 6.14
CA VAL A 45 -4.65 12.38 7.59
C VAL A 45 -4.26 13.70 8.23
N SER A 46 -4.92 14.01 9.35
CA SER A 46 -4.52 15.14 10.20
C SER A 46 -3.23 14.77 10.94
N SER A 47 -2.10 15.17 10.38
CA SER A 47 -0.76 14.89 10.90
C SER A 47 0.17 16.07 10.60
N PRO A 48 1.19 16.34 11.44
CA PRO A 48 2.24 17.29 11.10
C PRO A 48 3.07 16.86 9.87
N TYR A 49 3.02 15.57 9.51
CA TYR A 49 3.61 15.06 8.28
C TYR A 49 2.52 14.97 7.20
N PRO A 50 2.70 15.64 6.05
CA PRO A 50 1.64 15.74 5.06
C PRO A 50 1.39 14.43 4.32
N ASP A 51 2.34 13.49 4.33
CA ASP A 51 2.24 12.24 3.59
C ASP A 51 1.93 11.05 4.49
N SER A 52 1.03 10.20 4.01
CA SER A 52 0.63 8.94 4.61
C SER A 52 0.54 7.86 3.54
N VAL A 53 0.53 6.59 3.93
CA VAL A 53 0.25 5.47 3.00
C VAL A 53 -1.16 4.96 3.29
N MET A 54 -2.02 4.94 2.28
CA MET A 54 -3.44 4.57 2.38
C MET A 54 -3.87 3.65 1.25
N MET A 55 -4.78 2.70 1.51
CA MET A 55 -5.37 1.81 0.51
C MET A 55 -6.61 2.44 -0.15
N HIS A 56 -6.43 3.47 -0.97
CA HIS A 56 -7.56 4.24 -1.53
C HIS A 56 -7.69 4.14 -3.06
N VAL A 57 -6.63 3.73 -3.76
CA VAL A 57 -6.57 3.72 -5.23
C VAL A 57 -7.13 2.40 -5.78
N SER A 58 -7.97 2.44 -6.82
CA SER A 58 -8.49 1.23 -7.49
C SER A 58 -7.59 0.66 -8.57
N ASP A 59 -6.67 1.46 -9.11
CA ASP A 59 -5.72 1.05 -10.14
C ASP A 59 -4.35 1.70 -9.93
N ALA A 60 -3.35 0.90 -9.55
CA ALA A 60 -1.99 1.37 -9.29
C ALA A 60 -1.26 1.94 -10.53
N LYS A 61 -1.80 1.73 -11.74
CA LYS A 61 -1.26 2.32 -12.98
C LYS A 61 -1.66 3.79 -13.16
N GLN A 62 -2.67 4.28 -12.44
CA GLN A 62 -3.16 5.66 -12.58
C GLN A 62 -2.20 6.70 -11.99
N GLY A 63 -1.26 6.31 -11.14
CA GLY A 63 -0.30 7.26 -10.59
C GLY A 63 0.90 6.60 -9.93
N ALA A 64 2.06 7.24 -10.09
CA ALA A 64 3.32 6.78 -9.49
C ALA A 64 3.28 6.71 -7.95
N TYR A 65 2.37 7.45 -7.32
CA TYR A 65 2.14 7.42 -5.87
C TYR A 65 1.56 6.08 -5.37
N ALA A 66 1.09 5.21 -6.26
CA ALA A 66 0.64 3.85 -5.95
C ALA A 66 1.64 2.76 -6.40
N GLN A 67 2.82 3.15 -6.87
CA GLN A 67 3.83 2.24 -7.43
C GLN A 67 5.09 2.22 -6.57
N TRP A 68 5.52 1.03 -6.19
CA TRP A 68 6.63 0.83 -5.27
C TRP A 68 7.77 0.08 -5.96
N THR A 69 9.00 0.34 -5.51
CA THR A 69 10.17 -0.45 -5.91
C THR A 69 10.64 -1.23 -4.69
N VAL A 70 10.89 -2.51 -4.88
CA VAL A 70 11.53 -3.35 -3.85
C VAL A 70 13.02 -3.08 -3.89
N VAL A 71 13.55 -2.49 -2.83
CA VAL A 71 14.99 -2.26 -2.65
C VAL A 71 15.49 -3.14 -1.52
N LYS A 72 16.70 -3.70 -1.67
CA LYS A 72 17.38 -4.39 -0.57
C LYS A 72 18.22 -3.34 0.17
N SER A 73 18.01 -3.22 1.48
CA SER A 73 18.83 -2.42 2.40
C SER A 73 20.02 -3.20 2.94
#